data_AF-A0A6B7G2Y6-F1
#
_entry.id   AF-A0A6B7G2Y6-F1
#
_cell.length_a   1.000
_cell.length_b   1.000
_cell.length_c   1.000
_cell.angle_alpha   90.00
_cell.angle_beta   90.00
_cell.angle_gamma   90.00
#
_symmetry.space_group_name_H-M   'P 1'
#
loop_
_entity.id
_entity.type
_entity.pdbx_description
1 polymer ?
#
loop_
_entity_poly.entity_id
_entity_poly.type
_entity_poly.pdbx_seq_one_letter_code
_entity_poly.pdbx_strand_id
1 'polypeptide(L)' 'MAAMIADCPLVEGYLSEAKRVTSGPYGEVRVRKDYSYLSDNFWSPGLTLVGDAVGFIDPLFSRGV' A
#
# COMPACT_ATOMS: atom_id res chain seq x y z
N MET A 1 0.48 -2.64 -15.45
CA MET A 1 -0.17 -1.43 -14.91
C MET A 1 -1.21 -0.90 -15.86
N ALA A 2 -0.85 -0.46 -17.08
CA ALA A 2 -1.82 0.08 -18.04
C ALA A 2 -3.00 -0.85 -18.32
N ALA A 3 -2.75 -2.17 -18.42
CA ALA A 3 -3.82 -3.17 -18.58
C ALA A 3 -4.85 -3.15 -17.45
N MET A 4 -4.43 -3.18 -16.17
CA MET A 4 -5.35 -3.16 -15.03
C MET A 4 -6.13 -1.85 -14.89
N ILE A 5 -5.58 -0.73 -15.36
CA ILE A 5 -6.31 0.55 -15.42
C ILE A 5 -7.39 0.47 -16.50
N ALA A 6 -7.06 -0.03 -17.69
CA ALA A 6 -8.01 -0.22 -18.79
C ALA A 6 -9.11 -1.23 -18.45
N ASP A 7 -8.82 -2.23 -17.60
CA ASP A 7 -9.81 -3.20 -17.12
C ASP A 7 -10.84 -2.58 -16.16
N CYS A 8 -10.64 -1.33 -15.69
CA CYS A 8 -11.56 -0.62 -14.79
C CYS A 8 -12.00 0.74 -15.41
N PRO A 9 -13.12 0.78 -16.15
CA PRO A 9 -13.55 1.98 -16.89
C PRO A 9 -13.70 3.24 -16.05
N LEU A 10 -14.10 3.12 -14.78
CA LEU A 10 -14.20 4.25 -13.86
C LEU A 10 -12.84 4.89 -13.59
N VAL A 11 -11.82 4.06 -13.30
CA VAL A 11 -10.46 4.52 -13.04
C VAL A 11 -9.82 5.05 -14.31
N GLU A 12 -10.00 4.39 -15.44
CA GLU A 12 -9.55 4.89 -16.75
C GLU A 12 -10.12 6.29 -17.05
N GLY A 13 -11.43 6.47 -16.87
CA GLY A 13 -12.09 7.76 -17.06
C GLY A 13 -11.52 8.87 -16.18
N TYR A 14 -11.27 8.57 -14.90
CA TYR A 14 -10.71 9.54 -13.95
C TYR A 14 -9.27 9.95 -14.29
N LEU A 15 -8.50 9.06 -14.92
CA LEU A 15 -7.10 9.29 -15.28
C LEU A 15 -6.89 9.81 -16.71
N SER A 16 -7.96 9.97 -17.50
CA SER A 16 -7.89 10.31 -18.93
C SER A 16 -7.11 11.59 -19.26
N GLU A 17 -7.19 12.62 -18.42
CA GLU A 17 -6.43 13.87 -18.56
C GLU A 17 -5.15 13.92 -17.70
N ALA A 18 -4.94 12.90 -16.85
CA ALA A 18 -3.81 12.84 -15.94
C ALA A 18 -2.53 12.43 -16.67
N LYS A 19 -1.39 13.06 -16.31
CA LYS A 19 -0.06 12.67 -16.79
C LYS A 19 0.68 11.93 -15.70
N ARG A 20 1.15 10.72 -16.00
CA ARG A 20 1.97 9.92 -15.08
C ARG A 20 3.26 10.67 -14.75
N VAL A 21 3.56 10.82 -13.46
CA VAL A 21 4.89 11.27 -13.01
C VAL A 21 5.93 10.20 -13.35
N THR A 22 7.06 10.59 -13.94
CA THR A 22 8.11 9.64 -14.41
C THR A 22 9.49 9.90 -13.81
N SER A 23 9.62 10.88 -12.92
CA SER A 23 10.89 11.23 -12.27
C SER A 23 10.69 11.48 -10.78
N GLY A 24 11.79 11.44 -10.02
CA GLY A 24 11.78 11.60 -8.57
C GLY A 24 11.09 10.42 -7.84
N PRO A 25 10.78 10.58 -6.54
CA PRO A 25 10.28 9.48 -5.71
C PRO A 25 8.92 8.92 -6.16
N TYR A 26 8.14 9.69 -6.93
CA TYR A 26 6.83 9.28 -7.46
C TYR A 26 6.88 8.74 -8.90
N GLY A 27 8.06 8.71 -9.54
CA GLY A 27 8.22 8.23 -10.92
C GLY A 27 8.11 6.71 -11.06
N GLU A 28 8.26 5.99 -9.95
CA GLU A 28 8.29 4.54 -9.88
C GLU A 28 6.93 3.96 -9.45
N VAL A 29 6.59 2.83 -10.06
CA VAL A 29 5.46 2.00 -9.61
C VAL A 29 6.01 0.97 -8.62
N ARG A 30 5.47 0.94 -7.41
CA ARG A 30 5.90 0.04 -6.34
C ARG A 30 4.92 -1.11 -6.17
N VAL A 31 5.46 -2.30 -5.93
CA VAL A 31 4.68 -3.50 -5.63
C VAL A 31 5.05 -3.96 -4.23
N ARG A 32 4.05 -4.19 -3.38
CA ARG A 32 4.21 -4.80 -2.06
C ARG A 32 3.42 -6.11 -2.03
N LYS A 33 4.02 -7.15 -1.48
CA LYS A 33 3.44 -8.48 -1.29
C LYS A 33 3.66 -8.90 0.15
N ASP A 34 2.94 -9.94 0.58
CA ASP A 34 3.07 -10.54 1.90
C ASP A 34 2.96 -9.52 3.05
N TYR A 35 2.11 -8.51 2.86
CA TYR A 35 1.93 -7.42 3.81
C TYR A 35 0.88 -7.72 4.88
N SER A 36 0.08 -8.79 4.72
CA SER A 36 -0.90 -9.20 5.72
C SER A 36 -0.25 -10.17 6.71
N TYR A 37 -0.07 -9.76 7.97
CA TYR A 37 0.59 -10.55 9.01
C TYR A 37 0.24 -10.07 10.42
N LEU A 38 0.59 -10.89 11.41
CA LEU A 38 0.51 -10.56 12.83
C LEU A 38 1.69 -11.22 13.56
N SER A 39 2.41 -10.45 14.37
CA SER A 39 3.46 -10.98 15.25
C SER A 39 2.86 -11.82 16.39
N ASP A 40 3.54 -12.84 16.87
CA ASP A 40 3.03 -13.68 17.97
C ASP A 40 3.17 -13.04 19.36
N ASN A 41 4.13 -12.12 19.52
CA ASN A 41 4.40 -11.38 20.75
C ASN A 41 4.63 -9.90 20.45
N PHE A 42 4.05 -9.00 21.24
CA PHE A 42 4.09 -7.56 20.97
C PHE A 42 5.05 -6.78 21.87
N TRP A 43 5.59 -7.39 22.93
CA TRP A 43 6.47 -6.71 23.87
C TRP A 43 7.37 -7.69 24.63
N SER A 44 8.43 -7.14 25.24
CA SER A 44 9.28 -7.79 26.23
C SER A 44 9.80 -6.72 27.22
N PRO A 45 10.45 -7.07 28.35
CA PRO A 45 11.00 -6.07 29.25
C PRO A 45 11.94 -5.09 28.51
N GLY A 46 11.57 -3.81 28.48
CA GLY A 46 12.33 -2.75 27.80
C GLY A 46 12.07 -2.57 26.30
N LEU A 47 11.14 -3.31 25.68
CA LEU A 47 10.82 -3.23 24.25
C LEU A 47 9.32 -3.41 23.98
N THR A 48 8.77 -2.66 23.03
CA THR A 48 7.42 -2.86 22.50
C THR A 48 7.42 -2.70 20.98
N LEU A 49 6.59 -3.47 20.29
CA LEU A 49 6.26 -3.30 18.88
C LEU A 49 5.06 -2.35 18.76
N VAL A 50 5.03 -1.53 17.71
CA VAL A 50 3.93 -0.61 17.39
C VAL A 50 3.71 -0.53 15.89
N GLY A 51 2.49 -0.18 15.48
CA GLY A 51 2.11 -0.05 14.06
C GLY A 51 2.37 -1.34 13.28
N ASP A 52 2.89 -1.20 12.06
CA ASP A 52 3.23 -2.34 11.20
C ASP A 52 4.18 -3.33 11.88
N ALA A 53 5.03 -2.94 12.85
CA ALA A 53 5.87 -3.92 13.55
C ALA A 53 5.03 -4.97 14.33
N VAL A 54 3.81 -4.63 14.73
CA VAL A 54 2.84 -5.56 15.34
C VAL A 54 2.18 -6.42 14.26
N GLY A 55 1.65 -5.78 13.23
CA GLY A 55 0.89 -6.45 12.17
C GLY A 55 0.21 -5.46 11.25
N PHE A 56 -0.22 -5.95 10.10
CA PHE A 56 -0.99 -5.21 9.09
C PHE A 56 -1.98 -6.16 8.42
N ILE A 57 -3.14 -5.66 8.02
CA ILE A 57 -4.21 -6.49 7.42
C ILE A 57 -4.36 -6.18 5.93
N ASP A 58 -4.94 -5.03 5.62
CA ASP A 58 -5.28 -4.61 4.26
C ASP A 58 -5.43 -3.08 4.20
N PRO A 59 -5.13 -2.42 3.06
CA PRO A 59 -5.38 -0.99 2.89
C PRO A 59 -6.87 -0.60 2.92
N LEU A 60 -7.80 -1.53 2.70
CA LEU A 60 -9.23 -1.29 2.76
C LEU A 60 -9.63 -0.75 4.14
N PHE A 61 -10.38 0.35 4.14
CA PHE A 61 -10.77 1.11 5.34
C PHE A 61 -9.63 1.79 6.11
N SER A 62 -8.42 1.85 5.56
CA SER A 62 -7.33 2.72 6.02
C SER A 62 -6.98 2.61 7.52
N ARG A 63 -6.88 1.38 8.04
CA ARG A 63 -6.66 1.12 9.49
C ARG A 63 -5.19 1.11 9.94
N GLY A 64 -4.23 1.33 9.03
CA GLY A 64 -2.80 1.16 9.31
C GLY A 64 -2.10 2.36 9.96
N VAL A 65 -2.78 3.51 10.09
CA VAL A 65 -2.23 4.76 10.66
C VAL A 65 -2.94 5.12 11.95
#